data_AF-A0A962RNC7-F1
#
_entry.id   AF-A0A962RNC7-F1
#
_cell.length_a   1.000
_cell.length_b   1.000
_cell.length_c   1.000
_cell.angle_alpha   90.00
_cell.angle_beta   90.00
_cell.angle_gamma   90.00
#
_symmetry.space_group_name_H-M   'P 1'
#
loop_
_entity.id
_entity.type
_entity.pdbx_description
1 polymer ?
#
loop_
_entity_poly.entity_id
_entity_poly.type
_entity_poly.pdbx_seq_one_letter_code
_entity_poly.pdbx_strand_id
1 'polypeptide(L)'
;MHTADEGATERSYLRITRADLRRLASIAQADLTDFLARSERARTQLEGRYLCTALCQGAALHAIDGKNGIKDWDVWMFFGREPGDIYQFPYRRRIERSFGEPRFGRSLTRSDHVGRCVDLLGRYIFADAGEDPTAAVRRYLSQGGSRSACLLAAKAVVMVDPESGVARWFGLSKPLGLA
;
A
#
# COMPACT_ATOMS: atom_id res chain seq x y z
N MET A 1 -7.47 -14.09 -37.52
CA MET A 1 -7.41 -14.61 -36.13
C MET A 1 -7.52 -13.39 -35.21
N HIS A 2 -8.75 -13.00 -34.89
CA HIS A 2 -9.02 -11.95 -33.90
C HIS A 2 -8.86 -12.57 -32.50
N THR A 3 -7.78 -12.23 -31.80
CA THR A 3 -7.69 -12.43 -30.36
C THR A 3 -8.75 -11.56 -29.71
N ALA A 4 -9.74 -12.17 -29.07
CA ALA A 4 -10.72 -11.47 -28.27
C ALA A 4 -10.00 -10.60 -27.22
N ASP A 5 -10.34 -9.32 -27.19
CA ASP A 5 -9.97 -8.35 -26.16
C ASP A 5 -10.74 -8.66 -24.88
N GLU A 6 -10.44 -9.79 -24.23
CA GLU A 6 -11.03 -10.13 -22.94
C GLU A 6 -10.22 -9.48 -21.81
N GLY A 7 -10.83 -8.53 -21.09
CA GLY A 7 -10.50 -8.31 -19.67
C GLY A 7 -9.94 -6.95 -19.27
N ALA A 8 -9.94 -5.94 -20.15
CA ALA A 8 -9.67 -4.57 -19.76
C ALA A 8 -10.96 -3.95 -19.18
N THR A 9 -11.09 -3.94 -17.86
CA THR A 9 -12.25 -3.34 -17.16
C THR A 9 -11.78 -2.23 -16.24
N GLU A 10 -12.58 -1.15 -16.12
CA GLU A 10 -12.23 -0.03 -15.25
C GLU A 10 -12.00 -0.50 -13.80
N ARG A 11 -12.86 -1.41 -13.31
CA ARG A 11 -12.78 -1.99 -11.97
C ARG A 11 -13.08 -3.48 -11.98
N SER A 12 -12.44 -4.22 -11.08
CA SER A 12 -12.82 -5.58 -10.72
C SER A 12 -13.57 -5.60 -9.40
N TYR A 13 -14.65 -6.38 -9.35
CA TYR A 13 -15.45 -6.58 -8.14
C TYR A 13 -15.29 -8.00 -7.58
N LEU A 14 -14.29 -8.73 -8.06
CA LEU A 14 -13.97 -10.04 -7.51
C LEU A 14 -13.47 -9.92 -6.08
N ARG A 15 -13.88 -10.86 -5.25
CA ARG A 15 -13.48 -10.91 -3.84
C ARG A 15 -11.96 -11.05 -3.70
N ILE A 16 -11.37 -10.17 -2.88
CA ILE A 16 -9.98 -10.24 -2.44
C ILE A 16 -9.85 -11.35 -1.38
N THR A 17 -8.94 -12.28 -1.58
CA THR A 17 -8.65 -13.39 -0.67
C THR A 17 -7.41 -13.13 0.16
N ARG A 18 -7.17 -13.94 1.21
CA ARG A 18 -5.91 -13.89 1.98
C ARG A 18 -4.68 -14.19 1.11
N ALA A 19 -4.81 -15.08 0.12
CA ALA A 19 -3.73 -15.40 -0.81
C ALA A 19 -3.33 -14.19 -1.65
N ASP A 20 -4.30 -13.35 -2.04
CA ASP A 20 -4.04 -12.10 -2.77
C ASP A 20 -3.27 -11.10 -1.91
N LEU A 21 -3.66 -10.94 -0.65
CA LEU A 21 -2.95 -10.07 0.28
C LEU A 21 -1.50 -10.52 0.50
N ARG A 22 -1.28 -11.84 0.65
CA ARG A 22 0.08 -12.40 0.72
C ARG A 22 0.87 -12.16 -0.55
N ARG A 23 0.25 -12.30 -1.73
CA ARG A 23 0.88 -11.99 -3.02
C ARG A 23 1.30 -10.52 -3.08
N LEU A 24 0.46 -9.58 -2.65
CA LEU A 24 0.82 -8.16 -2.58
C LEU A 24 2.00 -7.90 -1.64
N ALA A 25 2.02 -8.55 -0.48
CA ALA A 25 3.16 -8.50 0.43
C ALA A 25 4.44 -9.03 -0.25
N SER A 26 4.38 -10.18 -0.93
CA SER A 26 5.53 -10.73 -1.65
C SER A 26 6.03 -9.81 -2.77
N ILE A 27 5.13 -9.17 -3.52
CA ILE A 27 5.51 -8.20 -4.57
C ILE A 27 6.23 -7.00 -3.97
N ALA A 28 5.71 -6.45 -2.85
CA ALA A 28 6.34 -5.32 -2.17
C ALA A 28 7.72 -5.69 -1.59
N GLN A 29 7.83 -6.87 -0.97
CA GLN A 29 9.09 -7.35 -0.41
C GLN A 29 10.14 -7.60 -1.50
N ALA A 30 9.78 -8.24 -2.61
CA ALA A 30 10.69 -8.45 -3.73
C ALA A 30 11.21 -7.10 -4.28
N ASP A 31 10.32 -6.12 -4.47
CA ASP A 31 10.72 -4.79 -4.94
C ASP A 31 11.57 -4.00 -3.93
N LEU A 32 11.39 -4.24 -2.62
CA LEU A 32 12.27 -3.70 -1.58
C LEU A 32 13.64 -4.37 -1.62
N THR A 33 13.70 -5.71 -1.63
CA THR A 33 14.95 -6.48 -1.73
C THR A 33 15.77 -6.08 -2.94
N ASP A 34 15.15 -6.01 -4.12
CA ASP A 34 15.82 -5.57 -5.36
C ASP A 34 16.36 -4.15 -5.26
N PHE A 35 15.64 -3.27 -4.56
CA PHE A 35 16.05 -1.88 -4.39
C PHE A 35 17.23 -1.72 -3.43
N LEU A 36 17.23 -2.47 -2.34
CA LEU A 36 18.36 -2.50 -1.40
C LEU A 36 19.59 -3.11 -2.07
N ALA A 37 19.44 -4.19 -2.83
CA ALA A 37 20.56 -4.87 -3.50
C ALA A 37 21.30 -3.98 -4.51
N ARG A 38 20.59 -3.08 -5.19
CA ARG A 38 21.16 -2.24 -6.25
C ARG A 38 21.59 -0.83 -5.81
N SER A 39 21.37 -0.46 -4.55
CA SER A 39 21.63 0.91 -4.09
C SER A 39 22.15 0.95 -2.65
N GLU A 40 23.42 1.27 -2.50
CA GLU A 40 24.03 1.47 -1.18
C GLU A 40 23.34 2.59 -0.39
N ARG A 41 22.95 3.67 -1.08
CA ARG A 41 22.15 4.73 -0.46
C ARG A 41 20.82 4.21 0.08
N ALA A 42 20.13 3.33 -0.65
CA ALA A 42 18.88 2.74 -0.17
C ALA A 42 19.13 1.85 1.05
N ARG A 43 20.18 1.02 1.04
CA ARG A 43 20.60 0.22 2.20
C ARG A 43 20.83 1.09 3.42
N THR A 44 21.71 2.09 3.33
CA THR A 44 21.98 3.02 4.45
C THR A 44 20.73 3.68 5.00
N GLN A 45 19.76 3.99 4.12
CA GLN A 45 18.55 4.70 4.51
C GLN A 45 17.45 3.78 5.07
N LEU A 46 17.28 2.55 4.56
CA LEU A 46 16.09 1.74 4.81
C LEU A 46 16.35 0.42 5.54
N GLU A 47 17.58 -0.09 5.49
CA GLU A 47 17.91 -1.37 6.11
C GLU A 47 17.63 -1.32 7.62
N GLY A 48 16.95 -2.34 8.14
CA GLY A 48 16.53 -2.40 9.54
C GLY A 48 15.37 -1.48 9.92
N ARG A 49 14.85 -0.64 9.01
CA ARG A 49 13.78 0.34 9.31
C ARG A 49 12.41 -0.07 8.79
N TYR A 50 12.29 -1.19 8.09
CA TYR A 50 11.00 -1.67 7.61
C TYR A 50 10.07 -1.97 8.80
N LEU A 51 8.89 -1.35 8.82
CA LEU A 51 7.87 -1.60 9.84
C LEU A 51 6.83 -2.59 9.32
N CYS A 52 6.26 -2.29 8.16
CA CYS A 52 5.13 -3.04 7.64
C CYS A 52 4.74 -2.66 6.20
N THR A 53 3.88 -3.48 5.60
CA THR A 53 3.21 -3.25 4.31
C THR A 53 1.70 -3.28 4.51
N ALA A 54 1.00 -2.36 3.85
CA ALA A 54 -0.45 -2.26 3.88
C ALA A 54 -1.05 -2.06 2.50
N LEU A 55 -2.21 -2.69 2.26
CA LEU A 55 -3.11 -2.33 1.17
C LEU A 55 -3.93 -1.11 1.60
N CYS A 56 -4.01 -0.11 0.75
CA CYS A 56 -4.65 1.17 1.05
C CYS A 56 -5.75 1.54 0.04
N GLN A 57 -6.45 2.64 0.32
CA GLN A 57 -7.35 3.29 -0.63
C GLN A 57 -8.52 2.40 -1.09
N GLY A 58 -8.81 2.40 -2.39
CA GLY A 58 -10.02 1.79 -2.95
C GLY A 58 -10.01 0.27 -2.87
N ALA A 59 -8.87 -0.36 -3.13
CA ALA A 59 -8.73 -1.81 -3.03
C ALA A 59 -8.83 -2.29 -1.57
N ALA A 60 -8.27 -1.53 -0.61
CA ALA A 60 -8.46 -1.80 0.81
C ALA A 60 -9.92 -1.70 1.23
N LEU A 61 -10.64 -0.67 0.75
CA LEU A 61 -12.05 -0.51 1.06
C LEU A 61 -12.87 -1.67 0.48
N HIS A 62 -12.57 -2.05 -0.76
CA HIS A 62 -13.18 -3.22 -1.40
C HIS A 62 -12.88 -4.53 -0.67
N ALA A 63 -11.68 -4.70 -0.10
CA ALA A 63 -11.36 -5.89 0.71
C ALA A 63 -12.24 -5.98 1.98
N ILE A 64 -12.73 -4.85 2.48
CA ILE A 64 -13.58 -4.76 3.67
C ILE A 64 -15.07 -4.95 3.33
N ASP A 65 -15.57 -4.27 2.29
CA ASP A 65 -17.02 -4.16 2.02
C ASP A 65 -17.47 -4.79 0.70
N GLY A 66 -16.55 -5.13 -0.20
CA GLY A 66 -16.86 -5.69 -1.53
C GLY A 66 -17.46 -4.69 -2.53
N LYS A 67 -17.60 -3.40 -2.21
CA LYS A 67 -18.38 -2.43 -3.01
C LYS A 67 -17.56 -1.54 -3.91
N ASN A 68 -16.40 -1.06 -3.46
CA ASN A 68 -15.65 -0.03 -4.20
C ASN A 68 -15.03 -0.54 -5.52
N GLY A 69 -14.78 -1.85 -5.60
CA GLY A 69 -14.00 -2.47 -6.67
C GLY A 69 -12.53 -2.07 -6.66
N ILE A 70 -11.74 -2.81 -7.42
CA ILE A 70 -10.30 -2.69 -7.55
C ILE A 70 -10.01 -2.02 -8.88
N LYS A 71 -9.47 -0.80 -8.85
CA LYS A 71 -8.93 -0.15 -10.04
C LYS A 71 -7.46 -0.53 -10.19
N ASP A 72 -6.68 -0.20 -9.18
CA ASP A 72 -5.26 -0.53 -9.00
C ASP A 72 -5.04 -0.96 -7.53
N TRP A 73 -3.92 -1.61 -7.24
CA TRP A 73 -3.53 -2.00 -5.88
C TRP A 73 -2.58 -0.96 -5.28
N ASP A 74 -3.09 -0.05 -4.45
CA ASP A 74 -2.27 0.89 -3.69
C ASP A 74 -1.61 0.20 -2.50
N VAL A 75 -0.34 -0.21 -2.63
CA VAL A 75 0.41 -0.91 -1.59
C VAL A 75 1.48 0.00 -1.01
N TRP A 76 1.41 0.23 0.31
CA TRP A 76 2.30 1.12 1.03
C TRP A 76 3.23 0.34 1.95
N MET A 77 4.53 0.56 1.82
CA MET A 77 5.56 0.16 2.77
C MET A 77 5.85 1.33 3.72
N PHE A 78 5.75 1.08 5.02
CA PHE A 78 6.08 2.05 6.06
C PHE A 78 7.42 1.72 6.70
N PHE A 79 8.19 2.76 6.96
CA PHE A 79 9.52 2.66 7.54
C PHE A 79 9.62 3.53 8.80
N GLY A 80 10.33 3.05 9.81
CA GLY A 80 10.58 3.76 11.06
C GLY A 80 11.56 4.91 10.84
N ARG A 81 11.19 6.07 11.35
CA ARG A 81 12.04 7.25 11.45
C ARG A 81 12.37 7.51 12.90
N GLU A 82 13.64 7.66 13.19
CA GLU A 82 14.15 8.00 14.51
C GLU A 82 14.25 9.52 14.69
N PRO A 83 14.08 10.04 15.92
CA PRO A 83 14.41 11.42 16.25
C PRO A 83 15.87 11.73 15.90
N GLY A 84 16.11 12.80 15.14
CA GLY A 84 17.46 13.17 14.71
C GLY A 84 17.91 12.58 13.38
N ASP A 85 17.09 11.75 12.72
CA ASP A 85 17.36 11.32 11.35
C ASP A 85 17.48 12.54 10.42
N ILE A 86 18.72 12.81 9.98
CA ILE A 86 19.07 13.83 8.97
C ILE A 86 18.66 13.39 7.56
N TYR A 87 18.46 12.08 7.38
CA TYR A 87 18.03 11.51 6.10
C TYR A 87 16.55 11.78 5.89
N GLN A 88 16.26 12.79 5.09
CA GLN A 88 14.97 12.84 4.40
C GLN A 88 14.98 11.66 3.41
N PHE A 89 14.06 10.70 3.56
CA PHE A 89 13.76 9.79 2.45
C PHE A 89 13.61 10.66 1.19
N PRO A 90 14.05 10.20 0.00
CA PRO A 90 13.50 10.78 -1.22
C PRO A 90 11.98 10.79 -1.07
N TYR A 91 11.42 12.00 -1.08
CA TYR A 91 10.02 12.31 -0.84
C TYR A 91 9.16 11.37 -1.69
N ARG A 92 8.69 10.26 -1.09
CA ARG A 92 7.84 9.22 -1.70
C ARG A 92 8.52 8.43 -2.86
N ARG A 93 8.99 7.21 -2.59
CA ARG A 93 9.21 6.20 -3.64
C ARG A 93 7.84 5.79 -4.20
N ARG A 94 7.67 5.83 -5.53
CA ARG A 94 6.53 5.25 -6.25
C ARG A 94 7.05 4.41 -7.40
N ILE A 95 6.64 3.15 -7.45
CA ILE A 95 6.98 2.21 -8.51
C ILE A 95 5.74 1.40 -8.85
N GLU A 96 5.57 1.07 -10.12
CA GLU A 96 4.48 0.22 -10.59
C GLU A 96 5.00 -1.21 -10.88
N ARG A 97 4.21 -2.21 -10.49
CA ARG A 97 4.42 -3.62 -10.79
C ARG A 97 3.15 -4.26 -11.32
N SER A 98 3.31 -5.39 -12.00
CA SER A 98 2.22 -6.25 -12.40
C SER A 98 1.76 -7.10 -11.22
N PHE A 99 0.45 -7.27 -11.00
CA PHE A 99 -0.05 -8.26 -10.02
C PHE A 99 0.36 -9.69 -10.40
N GLY A 100 0.57 -9.94 -11.70
CA GLY A 100 1.10 -11.20 -12.24
C GLY A 100 0.04 -12.28 -12.45
N GLU A 101 -1.25 -11.96 -12.24
CA GLU A 101 -2.35 -12.88 -12.44
C GLU A 101 -3.56 -12.17 -13.07
N PRO A 102 -4.13 -12.69 -14.18
CA PRO A 102 -5.18 -12.00 -14.94
C PRO A 102 -6.56 -12.03 -14.24
N ARG A 103 -6.71 -12.75 -13.13
CA ARG A 103 -7.99 -12.99 -12.46
C ARG A 103 -8.77 -11.71 -12.18
N PHE A 104 -8.10 -10.63 -11.75
CA PHE A 104 -8.75 -9.34 -11.48
C PHE A 104 -8.91 -8.45 -12.73
N GLY A 105 -8.64 -8.96 -13.93
CA GLY A 105 -8.55 -8.16 -15.15
C GLY A 105 -7.28 -7.29 -15.18
N ARG A 106 -7.08 -6.57 -16.27
CA ARG A 106 -5.91 -5.70 -16.48
C ARG A 106 -6.28 -4.23 -16.25
N SER A 107 -5.34 -3.43 -15.73
CA SER A 107 -5.53 -1.98 -15.63
C SER A 107 -5.55 -1.35 -17.04
N LEU A 108 -6.51 -0.48 -17.30
CA LEU A 108 -6.69 0.17 -18.61
C LEU A 108 -5.45 0.98 -19.05
N THR A 109 -4.66 1.46 -18.10
CA THR A 109 -3.49 2.33 -18.34
C THR A 109 -2.18 1.57 -18.50
N ARG A 110 -2.15 0.25 -18.27
CA ARG A 110 -0.93 -0.57 -18.28
C ARG A 110 -1.17 -1.85 -19.09
N SER A 111 -1.12 -1.73 -20.41
CA SER A 111 -1.31 -2.86 -21.33
C SER A 111 -0.17 -3.90 -21.24
N ASP A 112 0.99 -3.48 -20.75
CA ASP A 112 2.20 -4.29 -20.52
C ASP A 112 2.14 -5.16 -19.25
N HIS A 113 1.16 -4.95 -18.37
CA HIS A 113 1.00 -5.73 -17.15
C HIS A 113 0.12 -6.97 -17.33
N VAL A 114 0.45 -8.04 -16.60
CA VAL A 114 -0.39 -9.22 -16.43
C VAL A 114 -1.25 -9.03 -15.18
N GLY A 115 -2.55 -8.78 -15.38
CA GLY A 115 -3.46 -8.41 -14.29
C GLY A 115 -3.40 -6.91 -13.95
N ARG A 116 -3.97 -6.54 -12.81
CA ARG A 116 -4.05 -5.13 -12.38
C ARG A 116 -2.70 -4.58 -11.94
N CYS A 117 -2.53 -3.27 -12.11
CA CYS A 117 -1.36 -2.55 -11.66
C CYS A 117 -1.28 -2.56 -10.12
N VAL A 118 -0.07 -2.75 -9.61
CA VAL A 118 0.29 -2.62 -8.20
C VAL A 118 1.16 -1.37 -8.06
N ASP A 119 0.59 -0.33 -7.48
CA ASP A 119 1.28 0.89 -7.10
C ASP A 119 2.01 0.65 -5.76
N LEU A 120 3.33 0.50 -5.81
CA LEU A 120 4.19 0.36 -4.63
C LEU A 120 4.69 1.73 -4.17
N LEU A 121 4.37 2.09 -2.93
CA LEU A 121 4.71 3.38 -2.33
C LEU A 121 5.50 3.20 -1.03
N GLY A 122 6.45 4.11 -0.76
CA GLY A 122 7.25 4.11 0.47
C GLY A 122 7.06 5.37 1.31
N ARG A 123 6.99 5.23 2.64
CA ARG A 123 6.85 6.36 3.57
C ARG A 123 7.57 6.13 4.90
N TYR A 124 8.37 7.11 5.33
CA TYR A 124 8.78 7.17 6.74
C TYR A 124 7.66 7.68 7.63
N ILE A 125 7.55 7.06 8.79
CA ILE A 125 6.71 7.48 9.90
C ILE A 125 7.55 7.43 11.17
N PHE A 126 7.32 8.34 12.11
CA PHE A 126 7.90 8.19 13.44
C PHE A 126 7.35 6.92 14.07
N ALA A 127 8.22 6.07 14.57
CA ALA A 127 7.87 4.87 15.33
C ALA A 127 8.90 4.68 16.43
N ASP A 128 8.43 4.36 17.64
CA ASP A 128 9.32 4.05 18.75
C ASP A 128 9.94 2.65 18.55
N ALA A 129 11.11 2.42 19.15
CA ALA A 129 11.78 1.12 19.08
C ALA A 129 10.87 0.02 19.67
N GLY A 130 10.54 -0.99 18.85
CA GLY A 130 9.64 -2.08 19.25
C GLY A 130 8.15 -1.70 19.29
N GLU A 131 7.76 -0.51 18.82
CA GLU A 131 6.34 -0.16 18.69
C GLU A 131 5.62 -1.12 17.73
N ASP A 132 4.39 -1.49 18.08
CA ASP A 132 3.53 -2.26 17.18
C ASP A 132 3.31 -1.48 15.86
N PRO A 133 3.60 -2.08 14.68
CA PRO A 133 3.47 -1.38 13.41
C PRO A 133 2.05 -0.85 13.15
N THR A 134 1.01 -1.54 13.62
CA THR A 134 -0.37 -1.09 13.46
C THR A 134 -0.63 0.17 14.28
N ALA A 135 -0.13 0.24 15.51
CA ALA A 135 -0.20 1.42 16.36
C ALA A 135 0.53 2.62 15.73
N ALA A 136 1.75 2.41 15.22
CA ALA A 136 2.54 3.46 14.57
C ALA A 136 1.82 4.04 13.33
N VAL A 137 1.27 3.18 12.47
CA VAL A 137 0.50 3.60 11.29
C VAL A 137 -0.77 4.34 11.71
N ARG A 138 -1.53 3.84 12.69
CA ARG A 138 -2.73 4.53 13.21
C ARG A 138 -2.41 5.92 13.72
N ARG A 139 -1.34 6.08 14.49
CA ARG A 139 -0.87 7.38 14.99
C ARG A 139 -0.52 8.30 13.82
N TYR A 140 0.30 7.84 12.88
CA TYR A 140 0.66 8.62 11.68
C TYR A 140 -0.57 9.12 10.91
N LEU A 141 -1.55 8.26 10.70
CA LEU A 141 -2.74 8.63 9.94
C LEU A 141 -3.66 9.59 10.71
N SER A 142 -3.82 9.39 12.03
CA SER A 142 -4.65 10.26 12.87
C SER A 142 -4.08 11.68 13.03
N GLN A 143 -2.75 11.83 13.04
CA GLN A 143 -2.09 13.13 13.11
C GLN A 143 -2.27 13.97 11.84
N GLY A 144 -2.49 13.35 10.68
CA GLY A 144 -2.75 14.06 9.44
C GLY A 144 -1.62 15.00 8.98
N GLY A 145 -0.40 14.84 9.51
CA GLY A 145 0.72 15.77 9.29
C GLY A 145 1.28 15.78 7.85
N SER A 146 0.65 15.07 6.91
CA SER A 146 1.04 15.08 5.50
C SER A 146 -0.15 14.78 4.59
N ARG A 147 -0.07 15.20 3.33
CA ARG A 147 -1.09 14.90 2.31
C ARG A 147 -1.35 13.39 2.17
N SER A 148 -0.30 12.56 2.21
CA SER A 148 -0.45 11.10 2.19
C SER A 148 -1.19 10.59 3.42
N ALA A 149 -0.90 11.09 4.62
CA ALA A 149 -1.63 10.72 5.83
C ALA A 149 -3.13 11.02 5.68
N CYS A 150 -3.47 12.24 5.24
CA CYS A 150 -4.86 12.64 5.04
C CYS A 150 -5.58 11.80 3.99
N LEU A 151 -4.93 11.52 2.85
CA LEU A 151 -5.53 10.72 1.78
C LEU A 151 -5.73 9.27 2.21
N LEU A 152 -4.74 8.67 2.87
CA LEU A 152 -4.83 7.30 3.38
C LEU A 152 -5.89 7.19 4.48
N ALA A 153 -6.00 8.20 5.35
CA ALA A 153 -7.04 8.27 6.36
C ALA A 153 -8.46 8.35 5.78
N ALA A 154 -8.65 8.95 4.60
CA ALA A 154 -9.98 9.09 4.02
C ALA A 154 -10.64 7.76 3.61
N LYS A 155 -9.90 6.63 3.64
CA LYS A 155 -10.39 5.30 3.26
C LYS A 155 -9.81 4.24 4.19
N ALA A 156 -10.05 2.97 3.84
CA ALA A 156 -9.50 1.85 4.56
C ALA A 156 -7.98 1.69 4.33
N VAL A 157 -7.32 1.16 5.36
CA VAL A 157 -5.97 0.61 5.33
C VAL A 157 -6.04 -0.78 5.93
N VAL A 158 -5.49 -1.77 5.21
CA VAL A 158 -5.47 -3.19 5.60
C VAL A 158 -4.02 -3.63 5.64
N MET A 159 -3.53 -4.00 6.83
CA MET A 159 -2.18 -4.56 7.00
C MET A 159 -2.05 -5.89 6.26
N VAL A 160 -0.98 -6.06 5.49
CA VAL A 160 -0.69 -7.29 4.74
C VAL A 160 0.63 -7.95 5.17
N ASP A 161 1.56 -7.19 5.75
CA ASP A 161 2.80 -7.70 6.34
C ASP A 161 3.25 -6.80 7.51
N PRO A 162 3.58 -7.34 8.71
CA PRO A 162 3.36 -8.72 9.13
C PRO A 162 1.87 -9.11 8.99
N GLU A 163 1.58 -10.40 8.81
CA GLU A 163 0.20 -10.94 8.68
C GLU A 163 -0.56 -10.75 10.01
N SER A 164 -0.92 -9.51 10.32
CA SER A 164 -1.88 -9.18 11.36
C SER A 164 -3.26 -9.42 10.75
N GLY A 165 -4.04 -10.32 11.35
CA GLY A 165 -5.32 -10.81 10.82
C GLY A 165 -6.43 -9.76 10.72
N VAL A 166 -6.24 -8.71 9.91
CA VAL A 166 -7.08 -7.53 9.69
C VAL A 166 -6.87 -6.41 10.72
N ALA A 167 -5.99 -5.45 10.42
CA ALA A 167 -6.14 -4.12 11.00
C ALA A 167 -7.16 -3.32 10.17
N ARG A 168 -8.23 -2.84 10.80
CA ARG A 168 -9.17 -1.85 10.22
C ARG A 168 -8.88 -0.47 10.81
N TRP A 169 -8.88 0.56 9.97
CA TRP A 169 -9.16 1.92 10.41
C TRP A 169 -9.98 2.68 9.35
N PHE A 170 -11.12 3.21 9.80
CA PHE A 170 -11.99 4.13 9.08
C PHE A 170 -11.58 5.53 9.55
N GLY A 171 -10.86 6.31 8.75
CA GLY A 171 -10.45 7.64 9.21
C GLY A 171 -11.65 8.58 9.32
N LEU A 172 -11.58 9.40 10.38
CA LEU A 172 -12.48 10.47 10.79
C LEU A 172 -13.98 10.23 10.50
N SER A 173 -14.67 9.68 11.49
CA SER A 173 -15.80 10.44 12.02
C SER A 173 -15.30 11.84 12.41
N LYS A 174 -15.25 12.76 11.44
CA LYS A 174 -15.37 14.18 11.78
C LYS A 174 -16.73 14.31 12.46
N PRO A 175 -16.87 15.02 13.59
CA PRO A 175 -18.14 15.65 13.84
C PRO A 175 -18.41 16.52 12.61
N LEU A 176 -19.56 16.34 11.97
CA LEU A 176 -20.15 17.41 11.16
C LEU A 176 -20.43 18.57 12.12
N GLY A 177 -19.39 19.36 12.38
CA GLY A 177 -19.46 20.62 13.08
C GLY A 177 -19.25 21.71 12.04
N LEU A 178 -20.33 22.09 11.38
CA LEU A 178 -20.54 23.41 10.81
C LEU A 178 -22.06 23.62 10.75
N ALA A 179 -22.49 24.52 11.63
CA ALA A 179 -23.75 25.26 11.77
C ALA A 179 -24.96 24.83 10.92
#